data_AF-A0A962DRI2-F1
#
_entry.id   AF-A0A962DRI2-F1
#
_cell.length_a   1.000
_cell.length_b   1.000
_cell.length_c   1.000
_cell.angle_alpha   90.00
_cell.angle_beta   90.00
_cell.angle_gamma   90.00
#
_symmetry.space_group_name_H-M   'P 1'
#
loop_
_entity.id
_entity.type
_entity.pdbx_description
1 polymer ?
#
loop_
_entity_poly.entity_id
_entity_poly.type
_entity_poly.pdbx_seq_one_letter_code
_entity_poly.pdbx_strand_id
1 'polypeptide(L)' 'MTERFRDIITLLGEDVQREGLVKTPERAAKAFHFLTRGYRQDISTLINDAVFT' A
#
# COMPACT_ATOMS: atom_id res chain seq x y z
N MET A 1 4.89 7.66 -0.33
CA MET A 1 4.70 6.45 -1.16
C MET A 1 3.97 6.75 -2.45
N THR A 2 2.84 7.46 -2.44
CA THR A 2 2.12 7.86 -3.67
C THR A 2 3.02 8.56 -4.69
N GLU A 3 3.75 9.62 -4.30
CA GLU A 3 4.68 10.29 -5.21
C GLU A 3 5.77 9.36 -5.73
N ARG A 4 6.24 8.39 -4.93
CA ARG A 4 7.26 7.42 -5.41
C ARG A 4 6.70 6.48 -6.47
N PHE A 5 5.44 6.07 -6.35
CA PHE A 5 4.78 5.30 -7.41
C PHE A 5 4.53 6.15 -8.66
N ARG A 6 4.24 7.45 -8.52
CA ARG A 6 4.17 8.38 -9.65
C ARG A 6 5.53 8.46 -10.36
N ASP A 7 6.62 8.67 -9.60
CA ASP A 7 7.98 8.72 -10.14
C ASP A 7 8.34 7.43 -10.88
N ILE A 8 8.04 6.26 -10.30
CA ILE A 8 8.29 4.95 -10.94
C ILE A 8 7.55 4.85 -12.28
N ILE A 9 6.27 5.21 -12.34
CA ILE A 9 5.48 5.16 -13.57
C ILE A 9 6.07 6.09 -14.63
N THR A 10 6.46 7.32 -14.25
CA THR A 10 7.12 8.26 -15.15
C THR A 10 8.48 7.74 -15.64
N LEU A 11 9.28 7.11 -14.76
CA LEU A 11 10.58 6.52 -15.11
C LEU A 11 10.45 5.33 -16.08
N LEU A 12 9.31 4.64 -16.08
CA LEU A 12 8.99 3.59 -17.04
C LEU A 12 8.56 4.13 -18.41
N GLY A 13 8.49 5.45 -18.58
CA GLY A 13 8.08 6.11 -19.83
C GLY A 13 6.56 6.22 -20.03
N GLU A 14 5.76 5.95 -19.00
CA GLU A 14 4.30 6.05 -19.06
C GLU A 14 3.81 7.48 -18.72
N ASP A 15 2.67 7.86 -19.30
CA ASP A 15 1.98 9.10 -18.97
C ASP A 15 1.09 8.92 -17.73
N VAL A 16 1.50 9.54 -16.63
CA VAL A 16 0.76 9.53 -15.35
C VAL A 16 -0.60 10.25 -15.41
N GLN A 17 -0.85 11.09 -16.42
CA GLN A 17 -2.13 11.76 -16.65
C GLN A 17 -3.10 10.95 -17.52
N ARG A 18 -2.66 9.83 -18.10
CA ARG A 18 -3.52 8.91 -18.84
C ARG A 18 -4.66 8.44 -17.94
N GLU A 19 -5.90 8.44 -18.44
CA GLU A 19 -7.13 8.15 -17.68
C GLU A 19 -6.99 6.92 -16.73
N GLY A 20 -6.43 5.81 -17.23
CA GLY A 20 -6.24 4.59 -16.44
C GLY A 20 -5.18 4.68 -15.33
N LEU A 21 -4.24 5.63 -15.43
CA LEU A 21 -3.08 5.79 -14.56
C LEU A 21 -3.21 6.91 -13.53
N VAL A 22 -4.13 7.87 -13.72
CA VAL A 22 -4.31 9.02 -12.80
C VAL A 22 -4.40 8.58 -11.33
N LYS A 23 -5.14 7.50 -11.04
CA LYS A 23 -5.31 6.96 -9.68
C LYS A 23 -4.37 5.81 -9.33
N THR A 24 -3.55 5.33 -10.26
CA THR A 24 -2.63 4.20 -10.03
C THR A 24 -1.63 4.46 -8.90
N PRO A 25 -0.98 5.64 -8.80
CA PRO A 25 -0.04 5.90 -7.70
C PRO A 25 -0.68 5.74 -6.31
N GLU A 26 -1.91 6.22 -6.14
CA GLU A 26 -2.66 6.14 -4.88
C GLU A 26 -3.07 4.69 -4.58
N ARG A 27 -3.61 3.98 -5.58
CA ARG A 27 -3.99 2.56 -5.44
C ARG A 27 -2.78 1.70 -5.07
N ALA A 28 -1.64 1.92 -5.73
CA ALA A 28 -0.40 1.21 -5.45
C ALA A 28 0.10 1.49 -4.02
N ALA A 29 0.12 2.75 -3.59
CA ALA A 29 0.50 3.11 -2.22
C ALA A 29 -0.40 2.43 -1.17
N LYS A 30 -1.72 2.41 -1.40
CA LYS A 30 -2.68 1.75 -0.51
C LYS A 30 -2.50 0.23 -0.48
N ALA A 31 -2.28 -0.39 -1.65
CA ALA A 31 -2.01 -1.82 -1.74
C ALA A 31 -0.74 -2.20 -0.96
N PHE A 32 0.35 -1.45 -1.12
CA PHE A 32 1.59 -1.72 -0.38
C PHE A 32 1.44 -1.47 1.12
N HIS A 33 0.68 -0.46 1.54
CA HIS A 33 0.36 -0.26 2.95
C HIS A 33 -0.38 -1.45 3.54
N PHE A 34 -1.34 -2.02 2.80
CA PHE A 34 -2.08 -3.22 3.20
C PHE A 34 -1.19 -4.47 3.25
N LEU A 35 -0.42 -4.73 2.18
CA LEU A 35 0.45 -5.90 2.09
C LEU A 35 1.52 -5.92 3.19
N THR A 36 2.01 -4.75 3.59
CA THR A 36 3.04 -4.59 4.63
C THR A 36 2.48 -4.26 6.00
N ARG A 37 1.15 -4.36 6.20
CA ARG A 37 0.52 -3.97 7.47
C ARG A 37 1.01 -4.79 8.66
N GLY A 38 1.43 -6.04 8.43
CA GLY A 38 1.90 -6.96 9.48
C GLY A 38 3.05 -6.39 10.32
N TYR A 39 3.94 -5.59 9.73
CA TYR A 39 5.02 -4.91 10.46
C TYR A 39 4.52 -3.86 11.47
N ARG A 40 3.26 -3.45 11.37
CA ARG A 40 2.59 -2.49 12.25
C ARG A 40 1.49 -3.15 13.10
N GLN A 41 1.36 -4.47 13.04
CA GLN A 41 0.38 -5.19 13.86
C GLN A 41 1.04 -5.58 15.20
N ASP A 42 0.28 -5.40 16.27
CA ASP A 42 0.64 -5.85 17.60
C ASP A 42 -0.03 -7.19 17.89
N ILE A 43 0.75 -8.18 18.34
CA ILE A 43 0.27 -9.55 18.60
C ILE A 43 -0.75 -9.55 19.74
N SER A 44 -0.54 -8.75 20.78
CA SER A 44 -1.45 -8.65 21.94
C SER A 44 -2.84 -8.18 21.48
N THR A 45 -2.87 -7.15 20.64
CA THR A 45 -4.08 -6.61 20.02
C THR A 45 -4.73 -7.61 19.07
N LEU A 46 -3.94 -8.45 18.38
CA LEU A 46 -4.45 -9.45 17.44
C LEU A 46 -5.08 -10.66 18.16
N ILE A 47 -4.46 -11.13 19.25
CA ILE A 47 -4.94 -12.28 20.02
C ILE A 47 -6.19 -11.89 20.84
N ASN A 48 -6.29 -10.63 21.29
CA ASN A 48 -7.46 -10.10 21.99
C ASN A 48 -7.96 -11.05 23.11
N ASP A 49 -7.03 -11.49 23.96
CA ASP A 49 -7.25 -12.39 25.10
C ASP A 49 -7.95 -13.73 24.76
N ALA A 50 -7.93 -14.16 23.50
CA ALA A 50 -8.52 -15.42 23.06
C ALA A 50 -7.62 -16.63 23.39
N VAL A 51 -7.29 -16.81 24.68
CA VAL A 51 -6.55 -17.97 25.19
C VAL A 51 -7.47 -18.78 26.10
N PHE A 52 -7.83 -19.99 25.67
CA PHE A 52 -8.63 -20.94 26.45
C PHE A 52 -7.72 -22.09 26.93
N THR A 53 -7.84 -22.48 28.20
CA THR A 53 -7.02 -23.52 28.86
C THR A 53 -7.82 -24.78 29.09
#